data_AF-A0AAV4SXV7-F1
#
_entry.id   AF-A0AAV4SXV7-F1
#
_cell.length_a   1.000
_cell.length_b   1.000
_cell.length_c   1.000
_cell.angle_alpha   90.00
_cell.angle_beta   90.00
_cell.angle_gamma   90.00
#
_symmetry.space_group_name_H-M   'P 1'
#
loop_
_entity.id
_entity.type
_entity.pdbx_description
1 polymer ?
#
loop_
_entity_poly.entity_id
_entity_poly.type
_entity_poly.pdbx_seq_one_letter_code
_entity_poly.pdbx_strand_id
1 'polypeptide(L)'
;MWALVKPLLLLFNFIIFVNAATLYTFSKPLHMQMNVSQLQNIFGVDSYEKVPEYEVVILQRSTKEGVLYNEVKRFNLTVFGRDIALRLKPNTFVNDRLDSTKVYKANIDDDNDLQFREVLYQYFPWKKSFQIYEDVANLASVSIECGEDEIQVEGSIGDLIIKPVPSGLVIDGNVSVVEVLLGDANHTQRTEVNDSSTTEFPTSKGAAHLIYEGQVLKPDTDVLVDGQDIDYELNKTIDGLSEKSRRDVSVVYPEVLVLLADDIYDSFGGNTREVIKHYTNFMNEVNMRFQSLSNPRVVLSLVGILAAQQTRQVTDFWNYSRIPKGNGTVLNGRAVLLNFFHHLYVKSNLPPFDIAVIITKLDVCSKPLFRSCDNRALGITAHPVEDNGGFHSIIAAVHEIGHLLGAHHDGELGSKDCPAEGKYIMNPALYFTNQWSPCSIRQIRRYLRSSEASCLYNEPRISTSYDAKNETNFPN
;
A
#
# COMPACT_ATOMS: atom_id res chain seq x y z
N MET A 1 35.69 68.44 2.10
CA MET A 1 35.94 67.07 1.58
C MET A 1 35.19 65.94 2.29
N TRP A 2 34.52 66.17 3.45
CA TRP A 2 33.83 65.09 4.20
C TRP A 2 32.31 64.98 3.98
N ALA A 3 31.70 65.86 3.18
CA ALA A 3 30.24 65.91 2.98
C ALA A 3 29.72 65.04 1.83
N LEU A 4 30.60 64.47 0.99
CA LEU A 4 30.21 63.67 -0.18
C LEU A 4 30.44 62.16 -0.01
N VAL A 5 31.06 61.71 1.09
CA VAL A 5 31.45 60.30 1.28
C VAL A 5 30.32 59.47 1.93
N LYS A 6 29.46 60.08 2.75
CA LYS A 6 28.33 59.40 3.41
C LYS A 6 27.24 58.86 2.46
N PRO A 7 26.76 59.62 1.44
CA PRO A 7 25.73 59.09 0.55
C PRO A 7 26.26 58.00 -0.39
N LEU A 8 27.55 58.02 -0.73
CA LEU A 8 28.18 56.98 -1.55
C LEU A 8 28.31 55.64 -0.80
N LEU A 9 28.66 55.66 0.50
CA LEU A 9 28.75 54.46 1.34
C LEU A 9 27.38 53.82 1.58
N LEU A 10 26.32 54.61 1.69
CA LEU A 10 24.94 54.10 1.80
C LEU A 10 24.45 53.46 0.51
N LEU A 11 24.74 54.06 -0.66
CA LEU A 11 24.45 53.47 -1.96
C LEU A 11 25.27 52.20 -2.21
N PHE A 12 26.54 52.16 -1.79
CA PHE A 12 27.39 50.98 -1.93
C PHE A 12 26.91 49.83 -1.02
N ASN A 13 26.52 50.12 0.23
CA ASN A 13 25.94 49.11 1.12
C ASN A 13 24.54 48.66 0.68
N PHE A 14 23.73 49.54 0.07
CA PHE A 14 22.42 49.16 -0.48
C PHE A 14 22.58 48.30 -1.75
N ILE A 15 23.55 48.62 -2.62
CA ILE A 15 23.88 47.80 -3.80
C ILE A 15 24.50 46.46 -3.38
N ILE A 16 25.31 46.40 -2.30
CA ILE A 16 25.78 45.12 -1.74
C ILE A 16 24.65 44.34 -1.11
N PHE A 17 23.68 44.96 -0.41
CA PHE A 17 22.51 44.26 0.12
C PHE A 17 21.56 43.79 -0.98
N VAL A 18 21.40 44.54 -2.07
CA VAL A 18 20.59 44.14 -3.23
C VAL A 18 21.31 43.08 -4.09
N ASN A 19 22.66 43.06 -4.11
CA ASN A 19 23.45 41.99 -4.74
C ASN A 19 23.75 40.80 -3.81
N ALA A 20 23.57 40.90 -2.49
CA ALA A 20 23.59 39.79 -1.55
C ALA A 20 22.19 39.18 -1.37
N ALA A 21 21.15 39.96 -1.70
CA ALA A 21 19.89 39.48 -2.23
C ALA A 21 20.00 39.18 -3.74
N THR A 22 21.18 38.72 -4.21
CA THR A 22 21.25 37.76 -5.32
C THR A 22 20.16 36.76 -5.03
N LEU A 23 19.12 36.83 -5.84
CA LEU A 23 18.08 35.87 -6.09
C LEU A 23 18.43 34.49 -5.51
N TYR A 24 18.24 34.31 -4.20
CA TYR A 24 17.86 33.01 -3.69
C TYR A 24 16.44 32.88 -4.20
N THR A 25 16.30 32.46 -5.46
CA THR A 25 15.14 31.70 -5.87
C THR A 25 15.14 30.53 -4.90
N PHE A 26 14.44 30.69 -3.78
CA PHE A 26 14.04 29.56 -2.95
C PHE A 26 13.26 28.68 -3.92
N SER A 27 13.95 27.66 -4.42
CA SER A 27 13.32 26.65 -5.23
C SER A 27 12.13 26.16 -4.42
N LYS A 28 10.92 26.27 -4.99
CA LYS A 28 9.75 25.78 -4.29
C LYS A 28 9.93 24.28 -4.11
N PRO A 29 9.81 23.74 -2.88
CA PRO A 29 9.85 22.31 -2.66
C PRO A 29 8.94 21.57 -3.66
N LEU A 30 9.41 20.45 -4.20
CA LEU A 30 8.71 19.70 -5.26
C LEU A 30 7.21 19.46 -4.95
N HIS A 31 6.88 19.13 -3.70
CA HIS A 31 5.50 18.88 -3.28
C HIS A 31 4.57 20.11 -3.43
N MET A 32 5.09 21.34 -3.38
CA MET A 32 4.30 22.56 -3.60
C MET A 32 3.89 22.77 -5.06
N GLN A 33 4.43 21.96 -5.99
CA GLN A 33 4.02 21.92 -7.39
C GLN A 33 2.92 20.88 -7.65
N MET A 34 2.62 20.02 -6.66
CA MET A 34 1.65 18.94 -6.79
C MET A 34 0.23 19.41 -6.52
N ASN A 35 -0.74 18.87 -7.27
CA ASN A 35 -2.16 19.03 -6.94
C ASN A 35 -2.58 18.09 -5.79
N VAL A 36 -3.78 18.28 -5.24
CA VAL A 36 -4.29 17.49 -4.09
C VAL A 36 -4.33 15.98 -4.39
N SER A 37 -4.72 15.57 -5.60
CA SER A 37 -4.73 14.14 -5.96
C SER A 37 -3.31 13.56 -6.02
N GLN A 38 -2.34 14.33 -6.50
CA GLN A 38 -0.92 13.93 -6.48
C GLN A 38 -0.37 13.84 -5.05
N LEU A 39 -0.67 14.80 -4.17
CA LEU A 39 -0.29 14.73 -2.76
C LEU A 39 -0.88 13.49 -2.07
N GLN A 40 -2.15 13.18 -2.36
CA GLN A 40 -2.81 12.00 -1.81
C GLN A 40 -2.16 10.72 -2.33
N ASN A 41 -2.02 10.56 -3.65
CA ASN A 41 -1.42 9.35 -4.22
C ASN A 41 0.04 9.13 -3.78
N ILE A 42 0.82 10.21 -3.66
CA ILE A 42 2.25 10.10 -3.33
C ILE A 42 2.47 9.97 -1.85
N PHE A 43 1.92 10.88 -1.04
CA PHE A 43 2.23 11.01 0.39
C PHE A 43 1.07 10.62 1.29
N GLY A 44 -0.11 10.35 0.74
CA GLY A 44 -1.28 10.07 1.53
C GLY A 44 -1.80 11.28 2.33
N VAL A 45 -1.56 12.51 1.86
CA VAL A 45 -1.97 13.74 2.57
C VAL A 45 -2.81 14.66 1.70
N ASP A 46 -3.61 15.50 2.35
CA ASP A 46 -4.52 16.46 1.73
C ASP A 46 -3.99 17.90 1.68
N SER A 47 -2.87 18.19 2.36
CA SER A 47 -2.27 19.52 2.42
C SER A 47 -0.74 19.48 2.43
N TYR A 48 -0.10 20.55 1.99
CA TYR A 48 1.37 20.63 1.85
C TYR A 48 2.09 20.52 3.20
N GLU A 49 1.48 20.99 4.29
CA GLU A 49 2.09 21.03 5.62
C GLU A 49 2.17 19.65 6.28
N LYS A 50 1.37 18.69 5.79
CA LYS A 50 1.38 17.30 6.26
C LYS A 50 2.37 16.43 5.49
N VAL A 51 2.97 16.94 4.41
CA VAL A 51 3.96 16.20 3.61
C VAL A 51 5.17 15.87 4.49
N PRO A 52 5.58 14.60 4.60
CA PRO A 52 6.75 14.23 5.38
C PRO A 52 8.04 14.76 4.74
N GLU A 53 9.13 14.77 5.50
CA GLU A 53 10.45 14.98 4.89
C GLU A 53 10.74 13.88 3.87
N TYR A 54 11.32 14.27 2.74
CA TYR A 54 11.63 13.36 1.64
C TYR A 54 12.95 13.73 0.98
N GLU A 55 13.60 12.73 0.39
CA GLU A 55 14.73 12.90 -0.52
C GLU A 55 14.32 12.54 -1.95
N VAL A 56 14.97 13.17 -2.93
CA VAL A 56 14.80 12.83 -4.35
C VAL A 56 16.03 12.07 -4.82
N VAL A 57 15.81 10.94 -5.49
CA VAL A 57 16.86 10.15 -6.13
C VAL A 57 16.52 9.92 -7.59
N ILE A 58 17.53 9.78 -8.44
CA ILE A 58 17.35 9.36 -9.84
C ILE A 58 17.81 7.92 -9.96
N LEU A 59 16.90 7.03 -10.33
CA LEU A 59 17.24 5.64 -10.62
C LEU A 59 17.57 5.51 -12.11
N GLN A 60 18.81 5.10 -12.40
CA GLN A 60 19.28 4.86 -13.77
C GLN A 60 19.46 3.38 -14.04
N ARG A 61 19.07 2.95 -15.23
CA ARG A 61 19.23 1.55 -15.65
C ARG A 61 20.65 1.28 -16.11
N SER A 62 21.34 0.31 -15.51
CA SER A 62 22.64 -0.16 -16.01
C SER A 62 22.47 -0.97 -17.29
N THR A 63 22.90 -0.45 -18.44
CA THR A 63 22.81 -1.13 -19.74
C THR A 63 23.94 -2.14 -19.91
N LYS A 64 23.73 -3.40 -19.53
CA LYS A 64 24.36 -4.52 -20.23
C LYS A 64 23.32 -5.11 -21.19
N GLU A 65 23.64 -5.13 -22.48
CA GLU A 65 22.77 -5.68 -23.52
C GLU A 65 22.28 -7.09 -23.16
N GLY A 66 20.99 -7.36 -23.35
CA GLY A 66 20.40 -8.70 -23.18
C GLY A 66 19.65 -8.98 -21.87
N VAL A 67 19.15 -7.96 -21.17
CA VAL A 67 18.49 -8.11 -19.85
C VAL A 67 17.20 -8.93 -19.93
N LEU A 68 17.13 -9.99 -19.13
CA LEU A 68 15.91 -10.78 -18.95
C LEU A 68 14.97 -10.13 -17.93
N TYR A 69 13.67 -10.17 -18.25
CA TYR A 69 12.57 -9.63 -17.43
C TYR A 69 12.54 -10.19 -16.00
N ASN A 70 13.16 -11.34 -15.72
CA ASN A 70 13.07 -12.07 -14.44
C ASN A 70 14.39 -12.11 -13.64
N GLU A 71 15.31 -11.17 -13.88
CA GLU A 71 16.60 -11.15 -13.15
C GLU A 71 16.51 -10.42 -11.81
N VAL A 72 17.34 -10.87 -10.85
CA VAL A 72 17.58 -10.15 -9.60
C VAL A 72 18.08 -8.74 -9.90
N LYS A 73 17.47 -7.74 -9.25
CA LYS A 73 17.84 -6.32 -9.36
C LYS A 73 18.59 -5.92 -8.10
N ARG A 74 19.68 -5.19 -8.27
CA ARG A 74 20.53 -4.74 -7.16
C ARG A 74 20.77 -3.26 -7.26
N PHE A 75 20.54 -2.53 -6.18
CA PHE A 75 20.97 -1.13 -6.07
C PHE A 75 21.19 -0.74 -4.62
N ASN A 76 22.13 0.18 -4.43
CA ASN A 76 22.52 0.70 -3.13
C ASN A 76 22.01 2.13 -3.02
N LEU A 77 21.18 2.39 -2.03
CA LEU A 77 20.63 3.68 -1.72
C LEU A 77 21.32 4.24 -0.47
N THR A 78 21.55 5.54 -0.42
CA THR A 78 21.84 6.24 0.82
C THR A 78 20.78 7.31 0.99
N VAL A 79 19.92 7.16 1.98
CA VAL A 79 18.77 8.06 2.22
C VAL A 79 18.66 8.30 3.71
N PHE A 80 18.45 9.55 4.12
CA PHE A 80 18.41 9.97 5.53
C PHE A 80 19.65 9.53 6.32
N GLY A 81 20.81 9.49 5.65
CA GLY A 81 22.08 9.01 6.20
C GLY A 81 22.16 7.49 6.43
N ARG A 82 21.17 6.70 5.96
CA ARG A 82 21.15 5.23 6.05
C ARG A 82 21.58 4.63 4.72
N ASP A 83 22.59 3.75 4.74
CA ASP A 83 22.98 2.93 3.59
C ASP A 83 22.11 1.67 3.52
N ILE A 84 21.41 1.49 2.40
CA ILE A 84 20.49 0.38 2.16
C ILE A 84 20.94 -0.35 0.89
N ALA A 85 21.34 -1.61 1.05
CA ALA A 85 21.71 -2.47 -0.07
C ALA A 85 20.56 -3.41 -0.41
N LEU A 86 19.90 -3.18 -1.55
CA LEU A 86 18.75 -3.97 -1.98
C LEU A 86 19.16 -5.10 -2.92
N ARG A 87 18.62 -6.28 -2.66
CA ARG A 87 18.70 -7.45 -3.54
C ARG A 87 17.29 -7.97 -3.85
N LEU A 88 16.67 -7.30 -4.80
CA LEU A 88 15.30 -7.52 -5.22
C LEU A 88 15.19 -8.75 -6.13
N LYS A 89 14.47 -9.77 -5.67
CA LYS A 89 14.14 -10.97 -6.44
C LYS A 89 12.72 -10.85 -6.99
N PRO A 90 12.44 -11.28 -8.24
CA PRO A 90 11.06 -11.32 -8.72
C PRO A 90 10.23 -12.25 -7.84
N ASN A 91 9.05 -11.79 -7.41
CA ASN A 91 8.10 -12.65 -6.70
C ASN A 91 7.29 -13.47 -7.72
N THR A 92 7.74 -14.68 -8.03
CA THR A 92 7.07 -15.53 -9.03
C THR A 92 5.65 -15.92 -8.62
N PHE A 93 5.39 -16.11 -7.32
CA PHE A 93 4.06 -16.47 -6.85
C PHE A 93 3.01 -15.41 -7.21
N VAL A 94 3.32 -14.13 -6.98
CA VAL A 94 2.47 -13.00 -7.35
C VAL A 94 2.48 -12.78 -8.86
N ASN A 95 3.66 -12.73 -9.48
CA ASN A 95 3.80 -12.40 -10.90
C ASN A 95 3.08 -13.42 -11.82
N ASP A 96 3.17 -14.72 -11.51
CA ASP A 96 2.52 -15.78 -12.30
C ASP A 96 0.99 -15.77 -12.15
N ARG A 97 0.49 -15.16 -11.06
CA ARG A 97 -0.95 -15.09 -10.74
C ARG A 97 -1.59 -13.77 -11.12
N LEU A 98 -0.81 -12.74 -11.43
CA LEU A 98 -1.32 -11.44 -11.86
C LEU A 98 -2.33 -11.59 -13.01
N ASP A 99 -2.02 -12.37 -14.05
CA ASP A 99 -2.94 -12.54 -15.18
C ASP A 99 -4.25 -13.26 -14.80
N SER A 100 -4.27 -13.92 -13.64
CA SER A 100 -5.45 -14.57 -13.07
C SER A 100 -6.23 -13.65 -12.10
N THR A 101 -5.57 -12.66 -11.49
CA THR A 101 -6.20 -11.67 -10.61
C THR A 101 -7.25 -10.88 -11.39
N LYS A 102 -8.50 -10.88 -10.92
CA LYS A 102 -9.61 -10.22 -11.60
C LYS A 102 -9.82 -8.80 -11.10
N VAL A 103 -9.95 -7.84 -12.02
CA VAL A 103 -10.19 -6.44 -11.66
C VAL A 103 -11.59 -6.05 -12.12
N TYR A 104 -12.41 -5.53 -11.20
CA TYR A 104 -13.77 -5.10 -11.49
C TYR A 104 -13.94 -3.63 -11.19
N LYS A 105 -14.72 -2.96 -12.04
CA LYS A 105 -15.31 -1.66 -11.73
C LYS A 105 -16.77 -1.86 -11.40
N ALA A 106 -17.20 -1.32 -10.27
CA ALA A 106 -18.61 -1.30 -9.91
C ALA A 106 -19.29 -0.11 -10.61
N ASN A 107 -20.33 -0.38 -11.37
CA ASN A 107 -21.17 0.61 -12.04
C ASN A 107 -22.65 0.32 -11.76
N ILE A 108 -23.52 1.29 -12.02
CA ILE A 108 -24.97 1.10 -11.97
C ILE A 108 -25.45 0.99 -13.43
N ASP A 109 -26.38 0.08 -13.69
CA ASP A 109 -27.07 -0.03 -14.98
C ASP A 109 -28.33 0.85 -15.05
N ASP A 110 -29.05 0.77 -16.18
CA ASP A 110 -30.25 1.58 -16.41
C ASP A 110 -31.41 1.23 -15.44
N ASP A 111 -31.37 0.05 -14.80
CA ASP A 111 -32.37 -0.45 -13.86
C ASP A 111 -32.04 -0.08 -12.40
N ASN A 112 -31.02 0.75 -12.17
CA ASN A 112 -30.50 1.09 -10.85
C ASN A 112 -29.89 -0.10 -10.09
N ASP A 113 -29.46 -1.14 -10.81
CA ASP A 113 -28.83 -2.31 -10.21
C ASP A 113 -27.30 -2.18 -10.23
N LEU A 114 -26.66 -2.61 -9.13
CA LEU A 114 -25.21 -2.66 -9.01
C LEU A 114 -24.64 -3.77 -9.91
N GLN A 115 -23.83 -3.39 -10.88
CA GLN A 115 -23.14 -4.28 -11.80
C GLN A 115 -21.63 -4.20 -11.61
N PHE A 116 -20.96 -5.34 -11.85
CA PHE A 116 -19.50 -5.44 -11.82
C PHE A 116 -18.99 -5.71 -13.23
N ARG A 117 -18.24 -4.77 -13.79
CA ARG A 117 -17.60 -4.92 -15.10
C ARG A 117 -16.14 -5.29 -14.93
N GLU A 118 -15.74 -6.46 -15.45
CA GLU A 118 -14.34 -6.87 -15.49
C GLU A 118 -13.53 -5.96 -16.41
N VAL A 119 -12.35 -5.54 -15.92
CA VAL A 119 -11.33 -4.82 -16.68
C VAL A 119 -10.27 -5.84 -17.10
N LEU A 120 -10.17 -6.07 -18.41
CA LEU A 120 -9.21 -7.02 -18.99
C LEU A 120 -7.80 -6.41 -19.12
N TYR A 121 -7.23 -6.00 -18.00
CA TYR A 121 -5.95 -5.29 -17.95
C TYR A 121 -4.75 -6.15 -18.36
N GLN A 122 -4.89 -7.48 -18.36
CA GLN A 122 -3.86 -8.41 -18.80
C GLN A 122 -3.41 -8.19 -20.25
N TYR A 123 -4.25 -7.53 -21.07
CA TYR A 123 -3.94 -7.17 -22.45
C TYR A 123 -3.31 -5.78 -22.60
N PHE A 124 -3.16 -5.02 -21.52
CA PHE A 124 -2.59 -3.68 -21.60
C PHE A 124 -1.07 -3.71 -21.83
N PRO A 125 -0.52 -2.84 -22.71
CA PRO A 125 0.90 -2.88 -23.06
C PRO A 125 1.86 -2.81 -21.87
N TRP A 126 1.54 -1.95 -20.88
CA TRP A 126 2.34 -1.76 -19.67
C TRP A 126 2.41 -3.01 -18.77
N LYS A 127 1.48 -3.96 -18.91
CA LYS A 127 1.50 -5.20 -18.11
C LYS A 127 2.74 -6.04 -18.40
N LYS A 128 3.29 -5.96 -19.61
CA LYS A 128 4.52 -6.66 -20.00
C LYS A 128 5.76 -6.06 -19.32
N SER A 129 5.75 -4.76 -19.02
CA SER A 129 6.86 -4.05 -18.39
C SER A 129 6.82 -4.07 -16.86
N PHE A 130 5.68 -4.46 -16.26
CA PHE A 130 5.41 -4.41 -14.82
C PHE A 130 5.65 -5.76 -14.12
N GLN A 131 6.40 -5.75 -13.03
CA GLN A 131 6.59 -6.91 -12.16
C GLN A 131 6.76 -6.52 -10.69
N ILE A 132 6.39 -7.44 -9.80
CA ILE A 132 6.63 -7.34 -8.36
C ILE A 132 7.94 -8.01 -7.99
N TYR A 133 8.70 -7.31 -7.16
CA TYR A 133 9.97 -7.74 -6.59
C TYR A 133 9.96 -7.64 -5.07
N GLU A 134 10.72 -8.51 -4.42
CA GLU A 134 10.86 -8.54 -2.97
C GLU A 134 12.32 -8.69 -2.52
N ASP A 135 12.61 -8.15 -1.34
CA ASP A 135 13.83 -8.43 -0.59
C ASP A 135 13.46 -8.66 0.87
N VAL A 136 13.40 -9.94 1.26
CA VAL A 136 13.03 -10.37 2.62
C VAL A 136 13.96 -9.81 3.68
N ALA A 137 15.25 -9.63 3.39
CA ALA A 137 16.23 -9.16 4.38
C ALA A 137 15.98 -7.69 4.75
N ASN A 138 15.59 -6.88 3.76
CA ASN A 138 15.28 -5.47 3.95
C ASN A 138 13.79 -5.19 4.15
N LEU A 139 12.94 -6.25 4.23
CA LEU A 139 11.48 -6.13 4.23
C LEU A 139 10.97 -5.21 3.12
N ALA A 140 11.57 -5.33 1.92
CA ALA A 140 11.21 -4.52 0.77
C ALA A 140 10.23 -5.26 -0.14
N SER A 141 9.19 -4.55 -0.58
CA SER A 141 8.25 -4.98 -1.62
C SER A 141 8.05 -3.82 -2.58
N VAL A 142 8.53 -4.00 -3.81
CA VAL A 142 8.42 -2.96 -4.83
C VAL A 142 7.91 -3.53 -6.14
N SER A 143 7.07 -2.75 -6.80
CA SER A 143 6.84 -2.89 -8.22
C SER A 143 7.92 -2.18 -9.01
N ILE A 144 8.35 -2.81 -10.09
CA ILE A 144 9.28 -2.23 -11.05
C ILE A 144 8.60 -2.26 -12.42
N GLU A 145 8.60 -1.10 -13.06
CA GLU A 145 8.20 -0.94 -14.44
C GLU A 145 9.39 -0.46 -15.28
N CYS A 146 9.84 -1.32 -16.19
CA CYS A 146 10.96 -1.03 -17.07
C CYS A 146 10.46 -0.51 -18.42
N GLY A 147 10.73 0.76 -18.73
CA GLY A 147 10.64 1.31 -20.08
C GLY A 147 11.87 1.01 -20.93
N GLU A 148 11.93 1.60 -22.12
CA GLU A 148 13.13 1.53 -22.99
C GLU A 148 14.33 2.18 -22.29
N ASP A 149 14.11 3.36 -21.73
CA ASP A 149 15.14 4.23 -21.16
C ASP A 149 14.94 4.57 -19.67
N GLU A 150 13.78 4.23 -19.10
CA GLU A 150 13.41 4.58 -17.73
C GLU A 150 13.12 3.35 -16.88
N ILE A 151 13.42 3.44 -15.59
CA ILE A 151 13.02 2.45 -14.59
C ILE A 151 12.20 3.14 -13.52
N GLN A 152 10.93 2.74 -13.40
CA GLN A 152 10.05 3.25 -12.35
C GLN A 152 9.95 2.21 -11.24
N VAL A 153 10.27 2.62 -10.02
CA VAL A 153 10.16 1.79 -8.82
C VAL A 153 9.13 2.42 -7.89
N GLU A 154 8.18 1.62 -7.43
CA GLU A 154 7.17 2.03 -6.46
C GLU A 154 6.98 0.94 -5.41
N GLY A 155 7.01 1.31 -4.14
CA GLY A 155 6.66 0.42 -3.04
C GLY A 155 7.30 0.81 -1.73
N SER A 156 7.61 -0.18 -0.91
CA SER A 156 8.22 0.00 0.41
C SER A 156 9.57 -0.69 0.52
N ILE A 157 10.39 -0.13 1.40
CA ILE A 157 11.70 -0.62 1.79
C ILE A 157 11.79 -0.49 3.31
N GLY A 158 11.37 -1.52 4.05
CA GLY A 158 11.34 -1.48 5.50
C GLY A 158 10.30 -0.48 6.03
N ASP A 159 10.76 0.66 6.53
CA ASP A 159 9.98 1.81 7.01
C ASP A 159 9.90 2.96 5.98
N LEU A 160 10.61 2.84 4.86
CA LEU A 160 10.64 3.83 3.79
C LEU A 160 9.64 3.50 2.69
N ILE A 161 9.10 4.53 2.05
CA ILE A 161 8.30 4.44 0.83
C ILE A 161 9.08 5.07 -0.32
N ILE A 162 9.06 4.40 -1.48
CA ILE A 162 9.59 4.91 -2.74
C ILE A 162 8.46 5.07 -3.76
N LYS A 163 8.36 6.24 -4.40
CA LYS A 163 7.35 6.56 -5.41
C LYS A 163 8.00 7.32 -6.58
N PRO A 164 7.59 7.08 -7.83
CA PRO A 164 8.05 7.90 -8.96
C PRO A 164 7.56 9.35 -8.81
N VAL A 165 8.39 10.31 -9.21
CA VAL A 165 8.00 11.71 -9.34
C VAL A 165 7.00 11.86 -10.49
N PRO A 166 5.84 12.51 -10.30
CA PRO A 166 4.90 12.77 -11.39
C PRO A 166 5.52 13.54 -12.55
N SER A 167 5.11 13.18 -13.76
CA SER A 167 5.50 13.90 -14.97
C SER A 167 5.07 15.38 -14.91
N GLY A 168 5.92 16.25 -15.45
CA GLY A 168 5.64 17.70 -15.55
C GLY A 168 6.02 18.51 -14.30
N LEU A 169 6.56 17.88 -13.25
CA LEU A 169 7.14 18.60 -12.12
C LEU A 169 8.61 18.95 -12.40
N VAL A 170 9.02 20.14 -11.96
CA VAL A 170 10.41 20.59 -12.11
C VAL A 170 11.19 20.18 -10.87
N ILE A 171 12.20 19.34 -11.06
CA ILE A 171 13.17 18.96 -10.04
C ILE A 171 14.29 19.99 -10.06
N ASP A 172 14.50 20.63 -8.93
CA ASP A 172 15.50 21.68 -8.77
C ASP A 172 16.27 21.42 -7.45
N GLY A 173 17.59 21.58 -7.50
CA GLY A 173 18.51 21.21 -6.42
C GLY A 173 19.38 19.97 -6.72
N ASN A 174 20.23 19.61 -5.75
CA ASN A 174 21.12 18.46 -5.84
C ASN A 174 20.33 17.15 -5.73
N VAL A 175 20.56 16.23 -6.68
CA VAL A 175 19.89 14.94 -6.72
C VAL A 175 20.93 13.81 -6.76
N SER A 176 20.70 12.78 -5.96
CA SER A 176 21.55 11.58 -5.94
C SER A 176 21.19 10.67 -7.13
N VAL A 177 22.18 10.33 -7.97
CA VAL A 177 22.00 9.37 -9.07
C VAL A 177 22.44 7.99 -8.61
N VAL A 178 21.53 7.02 -8.74
CA VAL A 178 21.70 5.64 -8.29
C VAL A 178 21.57 4.70 -9.48
N GLU A 179 22.61 3.92 -9.72
CA GLU A 179 22.61 2.90 -10.76
C GLU A 179 21.90 1.62 -10.28
N VAL A 180 20.92 1.17 -11.05
CA VAL A 180 20.22 -0.11 -10.87
C VAL A 180 20.88 -1.18 -11.72
N LEU A 181 21.55 -2.11 -11.06
CA LEU A 181 22.20 -3.24 -11.69
C LEU A 181 21.21 -4.36 -11.98
N LEU A 182 21.41 -4.97 -13.14
CA LEU A 182 20.61 -6.05 -13.68
C LEU A 182 21.47 -7.31 -13.68
N GLY A 183 20.97 -8.40 -13.09
CA GLY A 183 21.68 -9.67 -13.02
C GLY A 183 22.76 -9.72 -11.93
N ASP A 184 23.64 -10.72 -11.98
CA ASP A 184 24.65 -11.04 -10.94
C ASP A 184 25.89 -10.13 -10.93
N ALA A 185 25.77 -8.90 -11.42
CA ALA A 185 26.82 -7.91 -11.28
C ALA A 185 26.99 -7.50 -9.80
N ASN A 186 28.22 -7.59 -9.28
CA ASN A 186 28.55 -7.37 -7.87
C ASN A 186 29.04 -5.94 -7.53
N HIS A 187 28.94 -4.97 -8.45
CA HIS A 187 29.45 -3.61 -8.22
C HIS A 187 28.50 -2.53 -8.76
N THR A 188 27.92 -1.73 -7.85
CA THR A 188 27.14 -0.52 -8.16
C THR A 188 28.08 0.69 -8.18
N GLN A 189 28.04 1.55 -9.19
CA GLN A 189 28.69 2.87 -9.11
C GLN A 189 27.67 3.95 -8.70
N ARG A 190 28.01 4.73 -7.67
CA ARG A 190 27.25 5.91 -7.24
C ARG A 190 27.99 7.15 -7.73
N THR A 191 27.27 8.10 -8.32
CA THR A 191 27.82 9.40 -8.71
C THR A 191 26.91 10.50 -8.18
N GLU A 192 27.43 11.39 -7.32
CA GLU A 192 26.73 12.60 -6.91
C GLU A 192 26.88 13.64 -8.03
N VAL A 193 25.77 14.10 -8.59
CA VAL A 193 25.76 15.12 -9.63
C VAL A 193 25.31 16.44 -9.00
N ASN A 194 26.27 17.37 -8.82
CA ASN A 194 25.99 18.76 -8.48
C ASN A 194 25.67 19.51 -9.78
N ASP A 195 24.38 19.61 -10.15
CA ASP A 195 23.98 20.43 -11.30
C ASP A 195 23.15 21.63 -10.82
N SER A 196 23.80 22.79 -10.80
CA SER A 196 23.20 24.08 -10.48
C SER A 196 22.59 24.77 -11.70
N SER A 197 22.28 24.03 -12.76
CA SER A 197 21.70 24.57 -13.99
C SER A 197 20.26 24.07 -14.21
N THR A 198 19.35 25.00 -14.47
CA THR A 198 17.93 24.80 -14.77
C THR A 198 17.74 24.17 -16.17
N THR A 199 18.44 23.09 -16.46
CA THR A 199 18.40 22.39 -17.74
C THR A 199 17.51 21.17 -17.65
N GLU A 200 16.73 20.93 -18.70
CA GLU A 200 16.24 19.59 -19.03
C GLU A 200 17.40 18.59 -18.88
N PHE A 201 17.38 17.80 -17.80
CA PHE A 201 18.39 16.79 -17.51
C PHE A 201 18.51 15.83 -18.70
N PRO A 202 19.68 15.21 -18.95
CA PRO A 202 19.87 14.33 -20.08
C PRO A 202 18.84 13.18 -20.04
N THR A 203 17.85 13.32 -20.91
CA THR A 203 16.51 12.72 -20.89
C THR A 203 16.46 11.28 -21.41
N SER A 204 17.49 10.45 -21.19
CA SER A 204 17.51 9.14 -21.87
C SER A 204 17.87 7.91 -21.04
N LYS A 205 18.13 7.96 -19.73
CA LYS A 205 18.49 6.73 -18.97
C LYS A 205 17.99 6.57 -17.52
N GLY A 206 17.19 7.48 -16.98
CA GLY A 206 16.72 7.35 -15.59
C GLY A 206 15.47 8.16 -15.26
N ALA A 207 14.74 7.69 -14.24
CA ALA A 207 13.54 8.33 -13.72
C ALA A 207 13.78 8.80 -12.28
N ALA A 208 13.12 9.88 -11.89
CA ALA A 208 13.22 10.44 -10.55
C ALA A 208 12.20 9.80 -9.59
N HIS A 209 12.61 9.62 -8.34
CA HIS A 209 11.83 9.01 -7.28
C HIS A 209 11.91 9.83 -6.00
N LEU A 210 10.81 9.85 -5.27
CA LEU A 210 10.69 10.37 -3.92
C LEU A 210 10.87 9.20 -2.95
N ILE A 211 11.70 9.41 -1.93
CA ILE A 211 11.86 8.48 -0.81
C ILE A 211 11.56 9.21 0.48
N TYR A 212 10.65 8.67 1.29
CA TYR A 212 10.23 9.27 2.55
C TYR A 212 9.89 8.18 3.58
N GLU A 213 9.94 8.51 4.87
CA GLU A 213 9.49 7.60 5.93
C GLU A 213 7.96 7.49 5.91
N GLY A 214 7.44 6.26 5.86
CA GLY A 214 5.99 6.02 5.92
C GLY A 214 5.40 6.64 7.18
N GLN A 215 4.30 7.39 7.04
CA GLN A 215 3.61 7.98 8.17
C GLN A 215 3.08 6.89 9.10
N VAL A 216 3.60 6.93 10.33
CA VAL A 216 3.05 6.24 11.50
C VAL A 216 1.68 6.85 11.78
N LEU A 217 0.60 6.08 11.59
CA LEU A 217 -0.70 6.42 12.20
C LEU A 217 -0.44 6.58 13.70
N LYS A 218 -0.39 7.82 14.18
CA LYS A 218 -0.23 8.07 15.61
C LYS A 218 -1.53 7.57 16.25
N PRO A 219 -1.47 6.62 17.21
CA PRO A 219 -2.65 6.33 17.98
C PRO A 219 -3.10 7.64 18.62
N ASP A 220 -4.35 8.03 18.40
CA ASP A 220 -4.96 9.13 19.15
C ASP A 220 -4.74 8.79 20.63
N THR A 221 -4.03 9.67 21.33
CA THR A 221 -3.42 9.40 22.66
C THR A 221 -4.44 9.14 23.79
N ASP A 222 -5.73 9.04 23.47
CA ASP A 222 -6.83 8.97 24.43
C ASP A 222 -7.53 7.61 24.51
N VAL A 223 -7.09 6.56 23.78
CA VAL A 223 -7.82 5.29 23.77
C VAL A 223 -6.93 4.10 24.11
N LEU A 224 -6.83 3.80 25.41
CA LEU A 224 -6.57 2.44 25.87
C LEU A 224 -7.80 1.58 25.50
N VAL A 225 -7.63 0.69 24.53
CA VAL A 225 -8.70 -0.16 23.99
C VAL A 225 -8.96 -1.32 24.96
N ASP A 226 -10.21 -1.49 25.39
CA ASP A 226 -10.67 -2.62 26.20
C ASP A 226 -11.57 -3.50 25.30
N GLY A 227 -10.97 -4.52 24.68
CA GLY A 227 -11.59 -5.44 23.70
C GLY A 227 -12.57 -6.48 24.26
N GLN A 228 -13.13 -6.26 25.46
CA GLN A 228 -13.89 -7.28 26.21
C GLN A 228 -15.09 -7.92 25.49
N ASP A 229 -15.75 -7.21 24.55
CA ASP A 229 -17.02 -7.68 23.98
C ASP A 229 -16.87 -8.71 22.84
N ILE A 230 -15.74 -8.77 22.12
CA ILE A 230 -15.49 -9.78 21.06
C ILE A 230 -14.79 -11.01 21.62
N ASP A 231 -13.90 -10.81 22.59
CA ASP A 231 -13.25 -11.90 23.31
C ASP A 231 -14.29 -12.91 23.81
N TYR A 232 -15.48 -12.47 24.23
CA TYR A 232 -16.52 -13.38 24.73
C TYR A 232 -17.12 -14.32 23.65
N GLU A 233 -17.43 -13.83 22.44
CA GLU A 233 -18.05 -14.65 21.37
C GLU A 233 -17.01 -15.48 20.59
N LEU A 234 -15.80 -14.95 20.37
CA LEU A 234 -14.72 -15.70 19.73
C LEU A 234 -14.16 -16.78 20.66
N ASN A 235 -14.02 -16.52 21.97
CA ASN A 235 -13.59 -17.54 22.95
C ASN A 235 -14.55 -18.72 23.01
N LYS A 236 -15.87 -18.48 22.91
CA LYS A 236 -16.88 -19.53 22.88
C LYS A 236 -16.73 -20.47 21.67
N THR A 237 -16.20 -19.93 20.58
CA THR A 237 -16.00 -20.65 19.32
C THR A 237 -14.64 -21.37 19.30
N ILE A 238 -13.58 -20.73 19.83
CA ILE A 238 -12.21 -21.27 19.85
C ILE A 238 -12.00 -22.33 20.93
N ASP A 239 -12.52 -22.15 22.15
CA ASP A 239 -12.41 -23.13 23.23
C ASP A 239 -13.22 -24.41 22.94
N GLY A 240 -14.16 -24.33 21.99
CA GLY A 240 -14.96 -25.45 21.49
C GLY A 240 -14.38 -26.18 20.27
N LEU A 241 -13.26 -25.70 19.69
CA LEU A 241 -12.67 -26.31 18.50
C LEU A 241 -12.19 -27.73 18.82
N SER A 242 -12.80 -28.72 18.17
CA SER A 242 -12.34 -30.11 18.26
C SER A 242 -10.92 -30.19 17.71
N GLU A 243 -9.99 -30.64 18.55
CA GLU A 243 -8.60 -30.97 18.20
C GLU A 243 -8.49 -32.21 17.28
N LYS A 244 -9.37 -32.34 16.26
CA LYS A 244 -9.08 -33.18 15.09
C LYS A 244 -8.02 -32.48 14.23
N SER A 245 -6.85 -32.31 14.84
CA SER A 245 -5.65 -31.69 14.30
C SER A 245 -5.31 -32.35 12.97
N ARG A 246 -5.48 -31.60 11.86
CA ARG A 246 -4.85 -31.95 10.59
C ARG A 246 -3.37 -31.57 10.67
N ARG A 247 -2.56 -32.47 11.24
CA ARG A 247 -1.10 -32.28 11.40
C ARG A 247 -0.35 -32.16 10.06
N ASP A 248 -0.99 -32.48 8.94
CA ASP A 248 -0.35 -32.59 7.62
C ASP A 248 -0.41 -31.29 6.79
N VAL A 249 -1.06 -30.22 7.28
CA VAL A 249 -1.12 -28.93 6.55
C VAL A 249 0.19 -28.17 6.73
N SER A 250 0.99 -28.07 5.66
CA SER A 250 2.28 -27.35 5.68
C SER A 250 2.18 -25.89 5.24
N VAL A 251 1.21 -25.57 4.38
CA VAL A 251 0.97 -24.25 3.81
C VAL A 251 -0.53 -24.03 3.70
N VAL A 252 -0.98 -22.80 3.96
CA VAL A 252 -2.33 -22.33 3.68
C VAL A 252 -2.27 -21.14 2.73
N TYR A 253 -3.31 -20.98 1.92
CA TYR A 253 -3.39 -19.97 0.87
C TYR A 253 -4.69 -19.17 0.94
N PRO A 254 -4.81 -18.20 1.88
CA PRO A 254 -5.98 -17.33 1.90
C PRO A 254 -6.12 -16.55 0.59
N GLU A 255 -7.21 -16.77 -0.13
CA GLU A 255 -7.60 -16.04 -1.33
C GLU A 255 -8.24 -14.70 -0.95
N VAL A 256 -7.60 -13.58 -1.27
CA VAL A 256 -7.98 -12.23 -0.83
C VAL A 256 -8.60 -11.44 -1.98
N LEU A 257 -9.82 -10.95 -1.75
CA LEU A 257 -10.49 -9.94 -2.58
C LEU A 257 -10.32 -8.56 -1.94
N VAL A 258 -9.71 -7.62 -2.66
CA VAL A 258 -9.54 -6.23 -2.21
C VAL A 258 -10.67 -5.37 -2.77
N LEU A 259 -11.27 -4.57 -1.90
CA LEU A 259 -12.45 -3.75 -2.20
C LEU A 259 -12.11 -2.30 -1.89
N LEU A 260 -12.08 -1.47 -2.92
CA LEU A 260 -11.74 -0.07 -2.79
C LEU A 260 -13.01 0.74 -2.73
N ALA A 261 -13.18 1.51 -1.65
CA ALA A 261 -14.22 2.52 -1.59
C ALA A 261 -13.96 3.64 -2.63
N ASP A 262 -15.00 4.45 -2.88
CA ASP A 262 -14.99 5.49 -3.90
C ASP A 262 -13.91 6.55 -3.65
N ASP A 263 -13.77 6.96 -2.39
CA ASP A 263 -12.75 7.90 -1.91
C ASP A 263 -11.30 7.45 -2.21
N ILE A 264 -11.03 6.14 -2.16
CA ILE A 264 -9.75 5.56 -2.54
C ILE A 264 -9.57 5.61 -4.04
N TYR A 265 -10.54 5.09 -4.80
CA TYR A 265 -10.42 5.03 -6.27
C TYR A 265 -10.24 6.42 -6.89
N ASP A 266 -10.96 7.42 -6.37
CA ASP A 266 -10.87 8.81 -6.80
C ASP A 266 -9.52 9.44 -6.47
N SER A 267 -8.87 9.01 -5.38
CA SER A 267 -7.54 9.52 -5.04
C SER A 267 -6.46 9.15 -6.06
N PHE A 268 -6.65 8.06 -6.79
CA PHE A 268 -5.85 7.68 -7.97
C PHE A 268 -6.31 8.39 -9.26
N GLY A 269 -7.17 9.41 -9.18
CA GLY A 269 -7.71 10.11 -10.34
C GLY A 269 -8.57 9.22 -11.25
N GLY A 270 -9.14 8.14 -10.69
CA GLY A 270 -9.84 7.12 -11.46
C GLY A 270 -8.95 6.29 -12.39
N ASN A 271 -7.62 6.32 -12.20
CA ASN A 271 -6.66 5.60 -13.02
C ASN A 271 -6.52 4.14 -12.56
N THR A 272 -7.13 3.24 -13.33
CA THR A 272 -7.15 1.80 -13.02
C THR A 272 -5.76 1.15 -13.08
N ARG A 273 -4.83 1.66 -13.91
CA ARG A 273 -3.46 1.16 -13.94
C ARG A 273 -2.77 1.42 -12.61
N GLU A 274 -2.83 2.64 -12.09
CA GLU A 274 -2.21 2.99 -10.81
C GLU A 274 -2.84 2.21 -9.65
N VAL A 275 -4.16 2.03 -9.67
CA VAL A 275 -4.88 1.19 -8.68
C VAL A 275 -4.37 -0.26 -8.69
N ILE A 276 -4.23 -0.88 -9.87
CA ILE A 276 -3.75 -2.25 -9.99
C ILE A 276 -2.30 -2.35 -9.50
N LYS A 277 -1.43 -1.45 -9.94
CA LYS A 277 -0.02 -1.41 -9.53
C LYS A 277 0.10 -1.27 -8.01
N HIS A 278 -0.61 -0.30 -7.44
CA HIS A 278 -0.60 0.00 -6.03
C HIS A 278 -1.08 -1.17 -5.18
N TYR A 279 -2.29 -1.69 -5.45
CA TYR A 279 -2.87 -2.74 -4.61
C TYR A 279 -2.27 -4.13 -4.81
N THR A 280 -1.63 -4.37 -5.96
CA THR A 280 -0.75 -5.54 -6.11
C THR A 280 0.45 -5.42 -5.17
N ASN A 281 1.14 -4.27 -5.18
CA ASN A 281 2.31 -4.09 -4.32
C ASN A 281 1.93 -4.08 -2.83
N PHE A 282 0.81 -3.44 -2.50
CA PHE A 282 0.22 -3.44 -1.17
C PHE A 282 0.01 -4.86 -0.65
N MET A 283 -0.68 -5.71 -1.42
CA MET A 283 -0.93 -7.09 -1.00
C MET A 283 0.33 -7.94 -0.95
N ASN A 284 1.31 -7.67 -1.82
CA ASN A 284 2.60 -8.33 -1.70
C ASN A 284 3.29 -7.97 -0.38
N GLU A 285 3.26 -6.71 0.04
CA GLU A 285 3.85 -6.30 1.31
C GLU A 285 3.07 -6.84 2.52
N VAL A 286 1.73 -6.84 2.47
CA VAL A 286 0.91 -7.52 3.49
C VAL A 286 1.36 -8.97 3.61
N ASN A 287 1.49 -9.69 2.49
CA ASN A 287 1.96 -11.07 2.45
C ASN A 287 3.38 -11.23 3.04
N MET A 288 4.30 -10.27 2.81
CA MET A 288 5.64 -10.29 3.41
C MET A 288 5.59 -10.37 4.95
N ARG A 289 4.62 -9.72 5.60
CA ARG A 289 4.50 -9.75 7.08
C ARG A 289 4.06 -11.11 7.62
N PHE A 290 3.43 -11.95 6.79
CA PHE A 290 3.05 -13.32 7.16
C PHE A 290 4.18 -14.34 6.96
N GLN A 291 5.30 -13.98 6.31
CA GLN A 291 6.39 -14.91 6.00
C GLN A 291 7.08 -15.50 7.24
N SER A 292 7.04 -14.79 8.37
CA SER A 292 7.59 -15.30 9.64
C SER A 292 6.73 -16.40 10.28
N LEU A 293 5.46 -16.54 9.85
CA LEU A 293 4.59 -17.62 10.28
C LEU A 293 4.97 -18.93 9.57
N SER A 294 5.10 -19.98 10.37
CA SER A 294 5.49 -21.31 9.91
C SER A 294 4.71 -22.38 10.66
N ASN A 295 4.51 -23.53 10.01
CA ASN A 295 3.78 -24.68 10.55
C ASN A 295 2.33 -24.38 10.99
N PRO A 296 1.42 -24.07 10.04
CA PRO A 296 1.65 -23.93 8.59
C PRO A 296 2.23 -22.57 8.20
N ARG A 297 2.85 -22.49 7.01
CA ARG A 297 3.15 -21.19 6.38
C ARG A 297 1.86 -20.56 5.85
N VAL A 298 1.75 -19.24 5.89
CA VAL A 298 0.62 -18.50 5.33
C VAL A 298 1.11 -17.76 4.09
N VAL A 299 0.44 -17.96 2.95
CA VAL A 299 0.76 -17.29 1.68
C VAL A 299 -0.52 -16.68 1.13
N LEU A 300 -0.67 -15.37 1.27
CA LEU A 300 -1.85 -14.66 0.78
C LEU A 300 -1.83 -14.56 -0.74
N SER A 301 -2.98 -14.72 -1.38
CA SER A 301 -3.12 -14.61 -2.84
C SER A 301 -4.18 -13.57 -3.20
N LEU A 302 -3.79 -12.52 -3.90
CA LEU A 302 -4.72 -11.53 -4.43
C LEU A 302 -5.50 -12.12 -5.62
N VAL A 303 -6.77 -12.47 -5.39
CA VAL A 303 -7.64 -13.05 -6.43
C VAL A 303 -8.46 -12.01 -7.18
N GLY A 304 -8.68 -10.84 -6.57
CA GLY A 304 -9.27 -9.73 -7.30
C GLY A 304 -9.22 -8.37 -6.60
N ILE A 305 -9.45 -7.33 -7.39
CA ILE A 305 -9.61 -5.95 -6.96
C ILE A 305 -10.97 -5.45 -7.46
N LEU A 306 -11.79 -4.91 -6.58
CA LEU A 306 -13.07 -4.31 -6.91
C LEU A 306 -13.00 -2.82 -6.58
N ALA A 307 -13.01 -1.98 -7.60
CA ALA A 307 -13.04 -0.54 -7.46
C ALA A 307 -14.47 -0.01 -7.48
N ALA A 308 -14.94 0.55 -6.36
CA ALA A 308 -16.20 1.27 -6.32
C ALA A 308 -16.05 2.61 -7.03
N GLN A 309 -16.87 2.87 -8.05
CA GLN A 309 -16.91 4.19 -8.68
C GLN A 309 -17.97 5.06 -7.98
N GLN A 310 -17.75 6.38 -8.00
CA GLN A 310 -18.64 7.40 -7.43
C GLN A 310 -19.92 7.56 -8.26
N THR A 311 -20.72 6.51 -8.34
CA THR A 311 -22.08 6.58 -8.86
C THR A 311 -23.03 6.79 -7.67
N ARG A 312 -23.99 7.71 -7.80
CA ARG A 312 -24.84 8.22 -6.71
C ARG A 312 -25.43 7.13 -5.78
N GLN A 313 -25.70 5.91 -6.27
CA GLN A 313 -26.25 4.82 -5.45
C GLN A 313 -25.24 3.74 -5.03
N VAL A 314 -24.08 3.59 -5.69
CA VAL A 314 -22.92 2.93 -5.07
C VAL A 314 -22.54 3.73 -3.83
N THR A 315 -22.59 5.06 -3.94
CA THR A 315 -22.52 5.96 -2.80
C THR A 315 -23.67 5.70 -1.83
N ASP A 316 -24.91 5.43 -2.24
CA ASP A 316 -26.01 5.10 -1.30
C ASP A 316 -25.78 3.81 -0.50
N PHE A 317 -25.24 2.76 -1.14
CA PHE A 317 -24.75 1.56 -0.46
C PHE A 317 -23.74 1.89 0.65
N TRP A 318 -22.76 2.75 0.33
CA TRP A 318 -21.79 3.26 1.31
C TRP A 318 -22.43 4.22 2.32
N ASN A 319 -23.43 5.02 1.92
CA ASN A 319 -24.08 6.07 2.71
C ASN A 319 -24.92 5.48 3.84
N TYR A 320 -25.58 4.33 3.64
CA TYR A 320 -26.27 3.64 4.74
C TYR A 320 -25.33 3.19 5.86
N SER A 321 -24.05 3.07 5.53
CA SER A 321 -23.01 2.71 6.48
C SER A 321 -22.25 3.94 7.00
N ARG A 322 -22.42 5.13 6.40
CA ARG A 322 -21.80 6.38 6.86
C ARG A 322 -22.58 6.96 8.03
N ILE A 323 -21.86 7.39 9.06
CA ILE A 323 -22.42 8.01 10.25
C ILE A 323 -21.81 9.41 10.40
N PRO A 324 -22.63 10.47 10.46
CA PRO A 324 -22.14 11.80 10.82
C PRO A 324 -21.49 11.79 12.22
N LYS A 325 -20.28 12.35 12.35
CA LYS A 325 -19.56 12.53 13.63
C LYS A 325 -18.92 13.92 13.66
N GLY A 326 -19.49 14.83 14.45
CA GLY A 326 -19.05 16.23 14.48
C GLY A 326 -19.21 16.90 13.10
N ASN A 327 -18.13 17.49 12.58
CA ASN A 327 -18.07 18.06 11.23
C ASN A 327 -17.64 17.03 10.16
N GLY A 328 -17.35 15.78 10.56
CA GLY A 328 -16.88 14.72 9.69
C GLY A 328 -17.88 13.58 9.52
N THR A 329 -17.44 12.55 8.80
CA THR A 329 -18.19 11.31 8.58
C THR A 329 -17.31 10.14 8.94
N VAL A 330 -17.85 9.17 9.68
CA VAL A 330 -17.20 7.89 9.98
C VAL A 330 -17.96 6.75 9.31
N LEU A 331 -17.29 5.64 9.03
CA LEU A 331 -17.88 4.46 8.41
C LEU A 331 -18.22 3.42 9.48
N ASN A 332 -19.45 2.91 9.48
CA ASN A 332 -19.87 1.79 10.32
C ASN A 332 -19.37 0.48 9.70
N GLY A 333 -18.23 -0.02 10.19
CA GLY A 333 -17.62 -1.25 9.67
C GLY A 333 -18.61 -2.41 9.62
N ARG A 334 -19.38 -2.64 10.68
CA ARG A 334 -20.36 -3.74 10.74
C ARG A 334 -21.49 -3.61 9.71
N ALA A 335 -21.99 -2.40 9.48
CA ALA A 335 -23.05 -2.16 8.50
C ALA A 335 -22.53 -2.33 7.06
N VAL A 336 -21.32 -1.85 6.78
CA VAL A 336 -20.64 -2.09 5.50
C VAL A 336 -20.58 -3.58 5.24
N LEU A 337 -20.06 -4.35 6.20
CA LEU A 337 -19.88 -5.79 6.05
C LEU A 337 -21.20 -6.50 5.74
N LEU A 338 -22.21 -6.32 6.59
CA LEU A 338 -23.49 -7.02 6.43
C LEU A 338 -24.20 -6.67 5.12
N ASN A 339 -24.20 -5.40 4.75
CA ASN A 339 -24.81 -4.97 3.50
C ASN A 339 -23.98 -5.45 2.31
N PHE A 340 -22.65 -5.40 2.39
CA PHE A 340 -21.74 -5.79 1.33
C PHE A 340 -21.83 -7.28 1.03
N PHE A 341 -21.75 -8.14 2.06
CA PHE A 341 -21.84 -9.59 1.91
C PHE A 341 -23.18 -10.02 1.32
N HIS A 342 -24.29 -9.38 1.73
CA HIS A 342 -25.61 -9.68 1.19
C HIS A 342 -25.72 -9.34 -0.31
N HIS A 343 -25.08 -8.25 -0.77
CA HIS A 343 -25.11 -7.85 -2.18
C HIS A 343 -24.13 -8.66 -3.05
N LEU A 344 -22.92 -8.95 -2.57
CA LEU A 344 -21.95 -9.75 -3.33
C LEU A 344 -22.39 -11.21 -3.50
N TYR A 345 -22.83 -11.85 -2.41
CA TYR A 345 -23.11 -13.29 -2.43
C TYR A 345 -24.31 -13.66 -3.32
N VAL A 346 -25.24 -12.72 -3.51
CA VAL A 346 -26.48 -12.96 -4.27
C VAL A 346 -26.37 -12.60 -5.74
N LYS A 347 -25.53 -11.62 -6.13
CA LYS A 347 -25.57 -11.03 -7.48
C LYS A 347 -24.28 -11.12 -8.31
N SER A 348 -23.21 -11.76 -7.84
CA SER A 348 -21.89 -11.51 -8.45
C SER A 348 -21.21 -12.73 -9.08
N ASN A 349 -20.70 -12.54 -10.30
CA ASN A 349 -19.73 -13.42 -10.99
C ASN A 349 -18.29 -13.11 -10.52
N LEU A 350 -18.11 -12.83 -9.22
CA LEU A 350 -16.79 -12.57 -8.65
C LEU A 350 -15.98 -13.87 -8.58
N PRO A 351 -14.63 -13.78 -8.59
CA PRO A 351 -13.79 -14.95 -8.33
C PRO A 351 -14.10 -15.49 -6.92
N PRO A 352 -13.92 -16.80 -6.69
CA PRO A 352 -13.95 -17.33 -5.33
C PRO A 352 -12.86 -16.68 -4.48
N PHE A 353 -13.16 -16.43 -3.20
CA PHE A 353 -12.25 -15.84 -2.23
C PHE A 353 -12.57 -16.34 -0.81
N ASP A 354 -11.56 -16.32 0.06
CA ASP A 354 -11.68 -16.66 1.50
C ASP A 354 -11.83 -15.41 2.37
N ILE A 355 -11.13 -14.33 1.99
CA ILE A 355 -11.03 -13.08 2.75
C ILE A 355 -11.40 -11.92 1.84
N ALA A 356 -12.25 -11.03 2.33
CA ALA A 356 -12.44 -9.71 1.75
C ALA A 356 -11.69 -8.67 2.59
N VAL A 357 -11.04 -7.69 1.96
CA VAL A 357 -10.44 -6.54 2.64
C VAL A 357 -11.04 -5.28 2.02
N ILE A 358 -11.60 -4.41 2.86
CA ILE A 358 -12.15 -3.13 2.40
C ILE A 358 -11.11 -2.05 2.67
N ILE A 359 -10.95 -1.11 1.76
CA ILE A 359 -9.98 -0.02 1.91
C ILE A 359 -10.73 1.28 1.66
N THR A 360 -10.62 2.23 2.59
CA THR A 360 -11.35 3.51 2.59
C THR A 360 -10.48 4.59 3.22
N LYS A 361 -10.78 5.87 3.00
CA LYS A 361 -10.18 7.00 3.72
C LYS A 361 -10.97 7.41 4.96
N LEU A 362 -12.17 6.87 5.14
CA LEU A 362 -13.05 7.24 6.23
C LEU A 362 -12.66 6.54 7.52
N ASP A 363 -12.66 7.28 8.62
CA ASP A 363 -12.50 6.71 9.95
C ASP A 363 -13.52 5.60 10.18
N VAL A 364 -13.07 4.41 10.56
CA VAL A 364 -13.99 3.29 10.78
C VAL A 364 -14.36 3.21 12.25
N CYS A 365 -15.66 3.16 12.50
CA CYS A 365 -16.20 2.89 13.82
C CYS A 365 -17.07 1.63 13.81
N SER A 366 -17.16 1.01 14.97
CA SER A 366 -18.12 -0.04 15.23
C SER A 366 -19.02 0.39 16.38
N LYS A 367 -20.30 0.54 16.07
CA LYS A 367 -21.32 0.76 17.09
C LYS A 367 -21.85 -0.58 17.59
N PRO A 368 -21.81 -0.88 18.91
CA PRO A 368 -22.86 -1.70 19.48
C PRO A 368 -24.18 -0.91 19.45
N LEU A 369 -25.30 -1.62 19.35
CA LEU A 369 -26.63 -1.07 19.05
C LEU A 369 -27.10 0.15 19.88
N PHE A 370 -26.46 0.51 20.99
CA PHE A 370 -26.86 1.66 21.82
C PHE A 370 -25.68 2.29 22.60
N ARG A 371 -24.72 2.96 21.94
CA ARG A 371 -23.96 4.14 22.45
C ARG A 371 -22.86 4.59 21.48
N SER A 372 -22.31 5.79 21.75
CA SER A 372 -21.35 6.61 21.00
C SER A 372 -20.38 5.87 20.06
N CYS A 373 -20.06 6.48 18.90
CA CYS A 373 -19.02 6.02 17.97
C CYS A 373 -17.65 6.05 18.66
N ASP A 374 -17.24 4.91 19.20
CA ASP A 374 -15.85 4.67 19.56
C ASP A 374 -15.10 4.22 18.29
N ASN A 375 -13.84 4.64 18.11
CA ASN A 375 -13.03 4.40 16.90
C ASN A 375 -12.58 2.93 16.76
N ARG A 376 -13.43 1.99 17.16
CA ARG A 376 -13.16 0.56 17.21
C ARG A 376 -13.53 -0.05 15.86
N ALA A 377 -12.57 -0.49 15.06
CA ALA A 377 -12.88 -1.40 13.96
C ALA A 377 -13.14 -2.79 14.56
N LEU A 378 -14.30 -3.39 14.24
CA LEU A 378 -14.70 -4.73 14.69
C LEU A 378 -14.64 -5.70 13.51
N GLY A 379 -13.92 -6.81 13.70
CA GLY A 379 -13.80 -7.86 12.72
C GLY A 379 -14.94 -8.84 12.67
N ILE A 380 -15.52 -8.98 11.47
CA ILE A 380 -15.96 -10.26 10.89
C ILE A 380 -15.80 -10.14 9.36
N THR A 381 -14.94 -10.99 8.77
CA THR A 381 -14.73 -11.26 7.33
C THR A 381 -14.41 -10.10 6.36
N ALA A 382 -14.39 -8.84 6.79
CA ALA A 382 -13.68 -7.76 6.14
C ALA A 382 -13.37 -6.65 7.16
N HIS A 383 -12.22 -6.00 7.00
CA HIS A 383 -11.88 -4.83 7.78
C HIS A 383 -11.64 -3.68 6.83
N PRO A 384 -12.30 -2.53 7.06
CA PRO A 384 -11.97 -1.30 6.37
C PRO A 384 -10.62 -0.79 6.89
N VAL A 385 -9.69 -0.67 5.97
CA VAL A 385 -8.32 -0.25 6.20
C VAL A 385 -8.20 1.19 5.73
N GLU A 386 -7.84 2.09 6.66
CA GLU A 386 -7.62 3.49 6.37
C GLU A 386 -6.35 3.68 5.55
N ASP A 387 -6.50 4.00 4.27
CA ASP A 387 -5.37 4.23 3.36
C ASP A 387 -5.53 5.54 2.63
N ASN A 388 -4.46 6.32 2.54
CA ASN A 388 -4.47 7.53 1.74
C ASN A 388 -3.76 7.37 0.39
N GLY A 389 -3.24 6.18 0.06
CA GLY A 389 -2.47 5.86 -1.17
C GLY A 389 -0.96 5.74 -0.95
N GLY A 390 -0.51 5.92 0.30
CA GLY A 390 0.89 5.98 0.72
C GLY A 390 1.42 4.73 1.42
N PHE A 391 0.76 3.57 1.27
CA PHE A 391 1.14 2.29 1.92
C PHE A 391 1.08 2.29 3.47
N HIS A 392 0.58 3.36 4.10
CA HIS A 392 0.46 3.48 5.57
C HIS A 392 -0.42 2.42 6.22
N SER A 393 -1.29 1.80 5.43
CA SER A 393 -2.37 0.97 5.90
C SER A 393 -2.04 -0.54 5.91
N ILE A 394 -0.79 -0.88 5.57
CA ILE A 394 -0.33 -2.26 5.46
C ILE A 394 -0.34 -2.98 6.80
N ILE A 395 0.18 -2.34 7.85
CA ILE A 395 0.17 -2.93 9.19
C ILE A 395 -1.25 -3.10 9.71
N ALA A 396 -2.14 -2.16 9.42
CA ALA A 396 -3.57 -2.31 9.71
C ALA A 396 -4.13 -3.53 8.97
N ALA A 397 -3.97 -3.65 7.64
CA ALA A 397 -4.44 -4.84 6.91
C ALA A 397 -3.87 -6.16 7.46
N VAL A 398 -2.60 -6.18 7.88
CA VAL A 398 -1.96 -7.36 8.47
C VAL A 398 -2.56 -7.70 9.83
N HIS A 399 -2.77 -6.70 10.70
CA HIS A 399 -3.43 -6.84 11.99
C HIS A 399 -4.82 -7.44 11.83
N GLU A 400 -5.59 -6.90 10.90
CA GLU A 400 -6.95 -7.29 10.64
C GLU A 400 -7.09 -8.69 10.02
N ILE A 401 -6.19 -9.05 9.10
CA ILE A 401 -6.09 -10.43 8.63
C ILE A 401 -5.64 -11.35 9.79
N GLY A 402 -4.79 -10.88 10.70
CA GLY A 402 -4.41 -11.59 11.93
C GLY A 402 -5.62 -12.01 12.76
N HIS A 403 -6.58 -11.10 12.96
CA HIS A 403 -7.87 -11.41 13.60
C HIS A 403 -8.67 -12.47 12.83
N LEU A 404 -8.75 -12.36 11.50
CA LEU A 404 -9.43 -13.37 10.66
C LEU A 404 -8.77 -14.76 10.74
N LEU A 405 -7.48 -14.80 11.06
CA LEU A 405 -6.72 -16.03 11.30
C LEU A 405 -6.73 -16.45 12.77
N GLY A 406 -7.56 -15.84 13.61
CA GLY A 406 -7.81 -16.24 14.99
C GLY A 406 -6.88 -15.64 16.05
N ALA A 407 -6.09 -14.61 15.72
CA ALA A 407 -5.29 -13.88 16.71
C ALA A 407 -6.15 -12.90 17.51
N HIS A 408 -5.82 -12.73 18.80
CA HIS A 408 -6.35 -11.67 19.66
C HIS A 408 -5.30 -10.59 19.89
N HIS A 409 -5.73 -9.45 20.40
CA HIS A 409 -4.79 -8.41 20.80
C HIS A 409 -3.81 -8.89 21.86
N ASP A 410 -2.58 -8.43 21.79
CA ASP A 410 -1.59 -8.65 22.84
C ASP A 410 -1.94 -7.85 24.11
N GLY A 411 -1.82 -8.49 25.27
CA GLY A 411 -2.18 -7.92 26.57
C GLY A 411 -3.64 -8.15 26.98
N GLU A 412 -4.49 -8.62 26.08
CA GLU A 412 -5.92 -8.89 26.32
C GLU A 412 -6.20 -10.38 26.63
N LEU A 413 -7.48 -10.77 26.79
CA LEU A 413 -7.86 -12.13 27.15
C LEU A 413 -7.40 -13.12 26.06
N GLY A 414 -6.78 -14.23 26.47
CA GLY A 414 -6.18 -15.19 25.53
C GLY A 414 -4.73 -14.87 25.11
N SER A 415 -4.23 -13.65 25.39
CA SER A 415 -2.88 -13.19 25.03
C SER A 415 -2.14 -12.45 26.16
N LYS A 416 -2.57 -12.58 27.42
CA LYS A 416 -1.97 -11.90 28.59
C LYS A 416 -0.46 -12.14 28.77
N ASP A 417 0.04 -13.28 28.29
CA ASP A 417 1.47 -13.62 28.36
C ASP A 417 2.33 -12.80 27.39
N CYS A 418 1.70 -12.12 26.43
CA CYS A 418 2.35 -11.22 25.48
C CYS A 418 1.89 -9.79 25.76
N PRO A 419 2.68 -8.98 26.48
CA PRO A 419 2.26 -7.65 26.88
C PRO A 419 2.11 -6.72 25.67
N ALA A 420 1.13 -5.81 25.72
CA ALA A 420 0.92 -4.81 24.68
C ALA A 420 2.20 -3.97 24.46
N GLU A 421 2.96 -3.67 25.50
CA GLU A 421 4.23 -2.93 25.43
C GLU A 421 5.28 -3.57 24.49
N GLY A 422 5.12 -4.84 24.12
CA GLY A 422 5.94 -5.52 23.10
C GLY A 422 5.78 -4.96 21.68
N LYS A 423 4.74 -4.15 21.42
CA LYS A 423 4.48 -3.45 20.15
C LYS A 423 4.42 -4.36 18.91
N TYR A 424 4.07 -5.63 19.09
CA TYR A 424 3.85 -6.60 18.02
C TYR A 424 2.66 -6.21 17.13
N ILE A 425 2.52 -6.86 15.99
CA ILE A 425 1.46 -6.62 14.99
C ILE A 425 0.06 -6.56 15.63
N MET A 426 -0.24 -7.43 16.60
CA MET A 426 -1.55 -7.49 17.28
C MET A 426 -1.65 -6.54 18.48
N ASN A 427 -0.85 -5.49 18.53
CA ASN A 427 -0.99 -4.49 19.57
C ASN A 427 -2.30 -3.68 19.40
N PRO A 428 -3.11 -3.47 20.47
CA PRO A 428 -4.38 -2.74 20.39
C PRO A 428 -4.28 -1.27 19.94
N ALA A 429 -3.13 -0.64 20.12
CA ALA A 429 -2.85 0.75 19.76
C ALA A 429 -2.03 0.88 18.46
N LEU A 430 -2.00 -0.18 17.63
CA LEU A 430 -1.34 -0.24 16.32
C LEU A 430 0.10 0.34 16.35
N TYR A 431 0.99 -0.30 17.09
CA TYR A 431 2.42 0.01 17.04
C TYR A 431 3.16 -0.83 15.97
N PHE A 432 4.10 -0.19 15.29
CA PHE A 432 4.66 -0.60 13.99
C PHE A 432 5.84 -1.57 14.06
N THR A 433 5.85 -2.57 14.96
CA THR A 433 6.85 -3.64 14.75
C THR A 433 6.34 -4.59 13.67
N ASN A 434 7.27 -5.09 12.86
CA ASN A 434 6.98 -6.03 11.79
C ASN A 434 6.94 -7.49 12.28
N GLN A 435 6.71 -7.69 13.58
CA GLN A 435 6.86 -8.97 14.26
C GLN A 435 5.53 -9.40 14.89
N TRP A 436 5.24 -10.69 14.77
CA TRP A 436 4.14 -11.32 15.48
C TRP A 436 4.58 -11.71 16.89
N SER A 437 3.69 -11.53 17.87
CA SER A 437 3.96 -12.01 19.22
C SER A 437 3.92 -13.54 19.27
N PRO A 438 4.61 -14.18 20.24
CA PRO A 438 4.48 -15.61 20.45
C PRO A 438 3.03 -16.06 20.71
N CYS A 439 2.17 -15.18 21.24
CA CYS A 439 0.76 -15.49 21.52
C CYS A 439 -0.05 -15.53 20.23
N SER A 440 0.07 -14.50 19.39
CA SER A 440 -0.59 -14.47 18.07
C SER A 440 -0.15 -15.65 17.21
N ILE A 441 1.15 -15.97 17.19
CA ILE A 441 1.67 -17.14 16.45
C ILE A 441 1.00 -18.44 16.94
N ARG A 442 0.83 -18.64 18.25
CA ARG A 442 0.19 -19.85 18.79
C ARG A 442 -1.29 -19.92 18.42
N GLN A 443 -2.00 -18.80 18.53
CA GLN A 443 -3.43 -18.71 18.21
C GLN A 443 -3.69 -18.97 16.73
N ILE A 444 -2.95 -18.28 15.84
CA ILE A 444 -3.05 -18.48 14.39
C ILE A 444 -2.76 -19.94 14.02
N ARG A 445 -1.71 -20.54 14.57
CA ARG A 445 -1.41 -21.96 14.32
C ARG A 445 -2.51 -22.91 14.78
N ARG A 446 -3.19 -22.60 15.89
CA ARG A 446 -4.32 -23.40 16.37
C ARG A 446 -5.50 -23.30 15.41
N TYR A 447 -5.85 -22.08 15.01
CA TYR A 447 -6.92 -21.84 14.03
C TYR A 447 -6.64 -22.53 12.69
N LEU A 448 -5.44 -22.37 12.14
CA LEU A 448 -5.05 -22.95 10.84
C LEU A 448 -4.95 -24.48 10.83
N ARG A 449 -5.07 -25.15 11.99
CA ARG A 449 -5.12 -26.63 12.11
C ARG A 449 -6.52 -27.15 12.40
N SER A 450 -7.47 -26.25 12.62
CA SER A 450 -8.87 -26.57 12.86
C SER A 450 -9.58 -26.97 11.56
N SER A 451 -10.78 -27.52 11.69
CA SER A 451 -11.65 -27.84 10.55
C SER A 451 -12.22 -26.59 9.87
N GLU A 452 -12.29 -25.50 10.62
CA GLU A 452 -12.90 -24.22 10.28
C GLU A 452 -12.04 -23.48 9.26
N ALA A 453 -10.72 -23.65 9.31
CA ALA A 453 -9.77 -23.09 8.35
C ALA A 453 -9.67 -23.87 7.03
N SER A 454 -10.56 -24.85 6.78
CA SER A 454 -10.41 -25.76 5.63
C SER A 454 -10.55 -25.13 4.26
N CYS A 455 -11.20 -23.96 4.15
CA CYS A 455 -11.21 -23.17 2.91
C CYS A 455 -9.82 -22.63 2.55
N LEU A 456 -8.95 -22.39 3.53
CA LEU A 456 -7.61 -21.85 3.30
C LEU A 456 -6.61 -22.88 2.75
N TYR A 457 -7.02 -24.14 2.56
CA TYR A 457 -6.10 -25.22 2.18
C TYR A 457 -5.96 -25.38 0.67
N ASN A 458 -6.80 -24.73 -0.14
CA ASN A 458 -6.68 -24.81 -1.60
C ASN A 458 -5.66 -23.82 -2.14
N GLU A 459 -4.67 -24.32 -2.89
CA GLU A 459 -3.77 -23.43 -3.62
C GLU A 459 -4.54 -22.69 -4.74
N PRO A 460 -4.43 -21.35 -4.82
CA PRO A 460 -5.09 -20.55 -5.84
C PRO A 460 -4.64 -20.98 -7.23
N ARG A 461 -5.61 -21.13 -8.12
CA ARG A 461 -5.39 -21.57 -9.50
C ARG A 461 -4.75 -20.46 -10.34
N ILE A 462 -3.76 -20.83 -11.13
CA ILE A 462 -3.28 -19.99 -12.24
C ILE A 462 -4.18 -20.27 -13.43
N SER A 463 -4.95 -19.28 -13.89
CA SER A 463 -5.70 -19.41 -15.13
C SER A 463 -4.72 -19.25 -16.30
N THR A 464 -4.40 -20.34 -16.99
CA THR A 464 -3.75 -20.27 -18.29
C THR A 464 -4.71 -19.56 -19.26
N SER A 465 -4.22 -18.52 -19.94
CA SER A 465 -4.96 -17.67 -20.87
C SER A 465 -6.13 -18.36 -21.59
N TYR A 466 -7.30 -17.73 -21.52
CA TYR A 466 -8.40 -17.97 -22.44
C TYR A 466 -7.86 -17.99 -23.89
N ASP A 467 -8.17 -19.02 -24.66
CA ASP A 467 -7.68 -19.22 -26.04
C ASP A 467 -7.78 -17.92 -26.86
N ALA A 468 -6.63 -17.41 -27.31
CA ALA A 468 -6.46 -16.23 -28.16
C ALA A 468 -6.97 -16.45 -29.61
N LYS A 469 -8.12 -17.11 -29.78
CA LYS A 469 -8.73 -17.38 -31.09
C LYS A 469 -9.85 -16.41 -31.48
N ASN A 470 -10.22 -15.47 -30.59
CA ASN A 470 -11.30 -14.51 -30.85
C ASN A 470 -10.85 -13.03 -30.80
N GLU A 471 -9.58 -12.73 -31.08
CA GLU A 471 -9.10 -11.36 -31.26
C GLU A 471 -9.22 -10.90 -32.72
N THR A 472 -10.45 -10.65 -33.16
CA THR A 472 -10.69 -9.69 -34.25
C THR A 472 -11.86 -8.81 -33.82
N ASN A 473 -11.56 -7.54 -33.56
CA ASN A 473 -12.47 -6.41 -33.29
C ASN A 473 -12.41 -5.87 -31.86
N PHE A 474 -11.41 -5.02 -31.59
CA PHE A 474 -11.63 -3.83 -30.78
C PHE A 474 -11.02 -2.61 -31.50
N PRO A 475 -11.76 -1.49 -31.63
CA PRO A 475 -11.25 -0.27 -32.24
C PRO A 475 -10.31 0.46 -31.29
N ASN A 476 -9.33 1.14 -31.90
CA ASN A 476 -8.26 1.95 -31.29
C ASN A 476 -8.73 2.98 -30.27
#